data_AF-U5LQB6-F1
#
_entry.id   AF-U5LQB6-F1
#
_cell.length_a   1.000
_cell.length_b   1.000
_cell.length_c   1.000
_cell.angle_alpha   90.00
_cell.angle_beta   90.00
_cell.angle_gamma   90.00
#
_symmetry.space_group_name_H-M   'P 1'
#
loop_
_entity.id
_entity.type
_entity.pdbx_description
1 polymer ?
#
loop_
_entity_poly.entity_id
_entity_poly.type
_entity_poly.pdbx_seq_one_letter_code
_entity_poly.pdbx_strand_id
1 'polypeptide(L)'
;AEAYTVFADLFDPIIEDYHGGFKKTDKHPPKNWGDVNSFGNLDPTGEYVISTRVRCGRSMEGYPFNPCLTEEQYKEMEQKVSSTLSGLEGDHKGTFYPLTGMTKEVQQKLIDDHFLFKEGDRFLQAANACRFWPSGRGIFHNDAKTFLVWCNEKDQ
;
A
#
# COMPACT_ATOMS: atom_id res chain seq x y z
N ALA A 1 -13.53 -5.83 7.05
CA ALA A 1 -13.50 -5.37 8.45
C ALA A 1 -14.09 -6.42 9.40
N GLU A 2 -15.37 -6.79 9.23
CA GLU A 2 -16.08 -7.74 10.11
C GLU A 2 -15.36 -9.07 10.37
N ALA A 3 -14.60 -9.58 9.39
CA ALA A 3 -13.81 -10.81 9.52
C ALA A 3 -12.89 -10.84 10.76
N TYR A 4 -12.31 -9.71 11.15
CA TYR A 4 -11.45 -9.64 12.35
C TYR A 4 -12.24 -9.91 13.65
N THR A 5 -13.54 -9.63 13.67
CA THR A 5 -14.40 -9.88 14.84
C THR A 5 -15.09 -11.25 14.75
N VAL A 6 -15.65 -11.59 13.59
CA VAL A 6 -16.38 -12.86 13.40
C VAL A 6 -15.46 -14.07 13.53
N PHE A 7 -14.22 -13.96 13.07
CA PHE A 7 -13.21 -15.01 13.19
C PHE A 7 -12.14 -14.67 14.24
N ALA A 8 -12.51 -13.91 15.29
CA ALA A 8 -11.59 -13.44 16.32
C ALA A 8 -10.83 -14.59 17.01
N ASP A 9 -11.46 -15.74 17.24
CA ASP A 9 -10.80 -16.88 17.87
C ASP A 9 -9.63 -17.45 17.02
N LEU A 10 -9.61 -17.15 15.72
CA LEU A 10 -8.47 -17.41 14.84
C LEU A 10 -7.52 -16.21 14.75
N PHE A 11 -8.05 -15.00 14.55
CA PHE A 11 -7.23 -13.80 14.32
C PHE A 11 -6.53 -13.30 15.58
N ASP A 12 -7.20 -13.24 16.73
CA ASP A 12 -6.66 -12.73 18.00
C ASP A 12 -5.32 -13.41 18.37
N PRO A 13 -5.21 -14.75 18.44
CA PRO A 13 -3.94 -15.39 18.78
C PRO A 13 -2.86 -15.18 17.71
N ILE A 14 -3.23 -15.10 16.42
CA ILE A 14 -2.26 -14.83 15.33
C ILE A 14 -1.72 -13.39 15.44
N ILE A 15 -2.60 -12.43 15.73
CA ILE A 15 -2.22 -11.02 15.93
C ILE A 15 -1.32 -10.91 17.16
N GLU A 16 -1.67 -11.54 18.28
CA GLU A 16 -0.87 -11.53 19.50
C GLU A 16 0.52 -12.11 19.27
N ASP A 17 0.62 -13.28 18.62
CA ASP A 17 1.90 -13.93 18.29
C ASP A 17 2.75 -13.07 17.34
N TYR A 18 2.19 -12.68 16.19
CA TYR A 18 2.92 -11.94 15.16
C TYR A 18 3.42 -10.57 15.65
N HIS A 19 2.64 -9.88 16.51
CA HIS A 19 3.02 -8.58 17.06
C HIS A 19 3.83 -8.67 18.36
N GLY A 20 4.15 -9.86 18.86
CA GLY A 20 4.96 -10.04 20.07
C GLY A 20 4.25 -9.58 21.34
N GLY A 21 2.92 -9.69 21.38
CA GLY A 21 2.07 -9.24 22.48
C GLY A 21 1.02 -8.22 22.03
N PHE A 22 -0.24 -8.64 22.04
CA PHE A 22 -1.41 -7.78 21.85
C PHE A 22 -2.65 -8.55 22.33
N LYS A 23 -2.94 -8.46 23.63
CA LYS A 23 -4.03 -9.25 24.24
C LYS A 23 -5.37 -8.78 23.71
N LYS A 24 -6.38 -9.63 23.80
CA LYS A 24 -7.78 -9.30 23.45
C LYS A 24 -8.33 -8.04 24.17
N THR A 25 -7.78 -7.70 25.33
CA THR A 25 -8.14 -6.49 26.10
C THR A 25 -7.39 -5.24 25.66
N ASP A 26 -6.32 -5.39 24.91
CA ASP A 26 -5.46 -4.30 24.50
C ASP A 26 -6.10 -3.53 23.34
N LYS A 27 -5.72 -2.27 23.19
CA LYS A 27 -6.20 -1.39 22.12
C LYS A 27 -5.02 -0.70 21.47
N HIS A 28 -4.99 -0.66 20.15
CA HIS A 28 -3.99 0.11 19.42
C HIS A 28 -4.08 1.59 19.84
N PRO A 29 -2.96 2.25 20.17
CA PRO A 29 -2.98 3.63 20.63
C PRO A 29 -3.42 4.59 19.50
N PRO A 30 -3.83 5.82 19.85
CA PRO A 30 -4.06 6.86 18.86
C PRO A 30 -2.82 7.11 17.99
N LYS A 31 -3.05 7.42 16.70
CA LYS A 31 -1.97 7.76 15.75
C LYS A 31 -1.13 8.93 16.27
N ASN A 32 0.17 8.71 16.40
CA ASN A 32 1.15 9.73 16.77
C ASN A 32 2.45 9.51 15.96
N TRP A 33 2.90 10.53 15.23
CA TRP A 33 4.15 10.47 14.45
C TRP A 33 5.41 10.74 15.30
N GLY A 34 5.24 11.26 16.52
CA GLY A 34 6.35 11.67 17.37
C GLY A 34 7.07 12.93 16.87
N ASP A 35 8.26 13.17 17.42
CA ASP A 35 9.14 14.25 16.96
C ASP A 35 10.06 13.75 15.86
N VAL A 36 9.77 14.13 14.62
CA VAL A 36 10.58 13.75 13.45
C VAL A 36 12.00 14.32 13.48
N ASN A 37 12.26 15.36 14.28
CA ASN A 37 13.60 15.94 14.42
C ASN A 37 14.51 15.09 15.33
N SER A 38 13.95 14.08 16.00
CA SER A 38 14.74 13.14 16.80
C SER A 38 15.52 12.13 15.93
N PHE A 39 15.19 12.03 14.64
CA PHE A 39 15.89 11.15 13.71
C PHE A 39 17.19 11.80 13.19
N GLY A 40 18.29 11.04 13.23
CA GLY A 40 19.56 11.41 12.61
C GLY A 40 19.84 10.63 11.32
N ASN A 41 20.94 10.96 10.65
CA ASN A 41 21.42 10.15 9.52
C ASN A 41 21.80 8.74 10.02
N LEU A 42 21.16 7.71 9.46
CA LEU A 42 21.39 6.30 9.82
C LEU A 42 22.81 5.81 9.47
N ASP A 43 23.45 6.45 8.49
CA ASP A 43 24.81 6.12 8.06
C ASP A 43 25.55 7.38 7.62
N PRO A 44 26.17 8.11 8.58
CA PRO A 44 26.94 9.32 8.27
C PRO A 44 28.14 9.09 7.36
N THR A 45 28.67 7.86 7.32
CA THR A 45 29.82 7.48 6.49
C THR A 45 29.42 7.09 5.06
N GLY A 46 28.18 6.67 4.85
CA GLY A 46 27.67 6.21 3.55
C GLY A 46 28.25 4.88 3.09
N GLU A 47 28.75 4.06 4.01
CA GLU A 47 29.43 2.78 3.70
C GLU A 47 28.46 1.60 3.65
N TYR A 48 27.26 1.71 4.23
CA TYR A 48 26.36 0.59 4.49
C TYR A 48 24.97 0.78 3.88
N VAL A 49 24.37 1.98 4.00
CA VAL A 49 22.97 2.20 3.63
C VAL A 49 22.85 2.68 2.18
N ILE A 50 22.32 1.82 1.30
CA ILE A 50 22.06 2.16 -0.11
C ILE A 50 20.83 3.08 -0.24
N SER A 51 19.74 2.75 0.46
CA SER A 51 18.50 3.54 0.45
C SER A 51 17.67 3.30 1.72
N THR A 52 16.82 4.27 2.07
CA THR A 52 15.87 4.18 3.18
C THR A 52 14.45 4.37 2.65
N ARG A 53 13.50 3.53 3.10
CA ARG A 53 12.10 3.59 2.67
C ARG A 53 11.16 3.34 3.82
N VAL A 54 10.16 4.22 3.97
CA VAL A 54 9.05 4.07 4.92
C VAL A 54 7.75 3.95 4.13
N ARG A 55 6.84 3.07 4.55
CA ARG A 55 5.51 2.91 3.94
C ARG A 55 4.41 2.83 4.98
N CYS A 56 3.19 3.17 4.57
CA CYS A 56 1.96 2.98 5.32
C CYS A 56 0.89 2.38 4.40
N GLY A 57 -0.05 1.63 4.97
CA GLY A 57 -1.25 1.16 4.29
C GLY A 57 -2.49 1.86 4.83
N ARG A 58 -3.51 2.06 3.98
CA ARG A 58 -4.82 2.61 4.36
C ARG A 58 -5.93 1.83 3.66
N SER A 59 -7.13 1.93 4.21
CA SER A 59 -8.35 1.43 3.57
C SER A 59 -9.39 2.54 3.61
N MET A 60 -9.99 2.82 2.47
CA MET A 60 -11.13 3.68 2.22
C MET A 60 -12.39 3.08 2.83
N GLU A 61 -13.04 3.87 3.67
CA GLU A 61 -14.34 3.55 4.24
C GLU A 61 -15.38 3.30 3.14
N GLY A 62 -16.26 2.32 3.36
CA GLY A 62 -17.28 1.91 2.38
C GLY A 62 -16.82 0.87 1.34
N TYR A 63 -15.51 0.60 1.24
CA TYR A 63 -14.98 -0.45 0.37
C TYR A 63 -14.42 -1.63 1.18
N PRO A 64 -14.81 -2.89 0.87
CA PRO A 64 -14.24 -4.03 1.55
C PRO A 64 -12.81 -4.33 1.06
N PHE A 65 -12.18 -5.35 1.62
CA PHE A 65 -10.88 -5.83 1.11
C PHE A 65 -11.05 -6.58 -0.21
N ASN A 66 -9.95 -6.74 -0.94
CA ASN A 66 -9.87 -7.33 -2.28
C ASN A 66 -10.75 -8.58 -2.55
N PRO A 67 -10.85 -9.57 -1.63
CA PRO A 67 -11.67 -10.76 -1.87
C PRO A 67 -13.16 -10.48 -2.06
N CYS A 68 -13.64 -9.31 -1.62
CA CYS A 68 -15.05 -8.91 -1.67
C CYS A 68 -15.31 -7.74 -2.63
N LEU A 69 -14.29 -7.17 -3.28
CA LEU A 69 -14.46 -6.08 -4.24
C LEU A 69 -15.07 -6.56 -5.57
N THR A 70 -15.91 -5.76 -6.21
CA THR A 70 -16.28 -5.95 -7.63
C THR A 70 -15.30 -5.22 -8.54
N GLU A 71 -15.33 -5.51 -9.85
CA GLU A 71 -14.48 -4.81 -10.81
C GLU A 71 -14.80 -3.30 -10.85
N GLU A 72 -16.08 -2.94 -10.77
CA GLU A 72 -16.54 -1.55 -10.73
C GLU A 72 -15.98 -0.83 -9.49
N GLN A 73 -16.00 -1.48 -8.33
CA GLN A 73 -15.43 -0.91 -7.12
C GLN A 73 -13.92 -0.65 -7.23
N TYR A 74 -13.16 -1.55 -7.88
CA TYR A 74 -11.75 -1.29 -8.18
C TYR A 74 -11.57 -0.02 -9.01
N LYS A 75 -12.39 0.17 -10.06
CA LYS A 75 -12.34 1.37 -10.93
C LYS A 75 -12.76 2.64 -10.19
N GLU A 76 -13.80 2.57 -9.37
CA GLU A 76 -14.24 3.70 -8.54
C GLU A 76 -13.16 4.14 -7.56
N MET A 77 -12.50 3.19 -6.91
CA MET A 77 -11.39 3.46 -5.99
C MET A 77 -10.18 4.05 -6.71
N GLU A 78 -9.81 3.50 -7.87
CA GLU A 78 -8.76 4.07 -8.73
C GLU A 78 -9.07 5.52 -9.09
N GLN A 79 -10.30 5.82 -9.51
CA GLN A 79 -10.73 7.17 -9.85
C GLN A 79 -10.63 8.11 -8.64
N LYS A 80 -11.09 7.67 -7.46
CA LYS A 80 -11.03 8.47 -6.22
C LYS A 80 -9.58 8.75 -5.80
N VAL A 81 -8.72 7.73 -5.83
CA VAL A 81 -7.30 7.85 -5.47
C VAL A 81 -6.59 8.78 -6.46
N SER A 82 -6.69 8.50 -7.77
CA SER A 82 -6.04 9.32 -8.80
C SER A 82 -6.51 10.78 -8.78
N SER A 83 -7.82 11.03 -8.58
CA SER A 83 -8.36 12.40 -8.47
C SER A 83 -7.90 13.12 -7.20
N THR A 84 -7.72 12.40 -6.10
CA THR A 84 -7.20 13.00 -4.86
C THR A 84 -5.72 13.35 -5.00
N LEU A 85 -4.93 12.44 -5.59
CA LEU A 85 -3.48 12.61 -5.74
C LEU A 85 -3.11 13.66 -6.79
N SER A 86 -3.97 13.93 -7.79
CA SER A 86 -3.74 15.00 -8.77
C SER A 86 -3.80 16.40 -8.15
N GLY A 87 -4.41 16.55 -6.97
CA GLY A 87 -4.41 17.78 -6.18
C GLY A 87 -3.16 18.01 -5.34
N LEU A 88 -2.19 17.08 -5.33
CA LEU A 88 -0.93 17.27 -4.61
C LEU A 88 -0.02 18.26 -5.33
N GLU A 89 0.61 19.14 -4.55
CA GLU A 89 1.49 20.20 -5.03
C GLU A 89 2.89 20.07 -4.42
N GLY A 90 3.81 20.96 -4.82
CA GLY A 90 5.19 21.00 -4.32
C GLY A 90 5.93 19.69 -4.55
N ASP A 91 6.66 19.23 -3.52
CA ASP A 91 7.47 18.00 -3.56
C ASP A 91 6.64 16.71 -3.76
N HIS A 92 5.32 16.79 -3.58
CA HIS A 92 4.41 15.66 -3.75
C HIS A 92 3.63 15.70 -5.06
N LYS A 93 3.78 16.75 -5.86
CA LYS A 93 3.21 16.82 -7.20
C LYS A 93 3.74 15.68 -8.05
N GLY A 94 2.84 15.00 -8.76
CA GLY A 94 3.20 13.82 -9.53
C GLY A 94 2.13 13.41 -10.52
N THR A 95 2.33 12.22 -11.08
CA THR A 95 1.44 11.63 -12.08
C THR A 95 0.96 10.27 -11.62
N PHE A 96 -0.32 9.99 -11.85
CA PHE A 96 -0.90 8.67 -11.68
C PHE A 96 -0.78 7.88 -12.98
N TYR A 97 -0.21 6.68 -12.90
CA TYR A 97 -0.01 5.76 -14.01
C TYR A 97 -0.89 4.52 -13.78
N PRO A 98 -2.03 4.40 -14.47
CA PRO A 98 -2.84 3.19 -14.40
C PRO A 98 -2.06 2.01 -14.97
N LEU A 99 -2.19 0.83 -14.36
CA LEU A 99 -1.61 -0.40 -14.93
C LEU A 99 -2.36 -0.84 -16.18
N THR A 100 -3.64 -0.52 -16.28
CA THR A 100 -4.42 -0.75 -17.50
C THR A 100 -3.88 0.14 -18.62
N GLY A 101 -3.37 -0.48 -19.69
CA GLY A 101 -2.76 0.22 -20.82
C GLY A 101 -1.27 0.56 -20.63
N MET A 102 -0.67 0.24 -19.49
CA MET A 102 0.78 0.37 -19.29
C MET A 102 1.52 -0.68 -20.14
N THR A 103 2.53 -0.25 -20.90
CA THR A 103 3.34 -1.19 -21.68
C THR A 103 4.20 -2.05 -20.76
N LYS A 104 4.56 -3.26 -21.21
CA LYS A 104 5.36 -4.19 -20.39
C LYS A 104 6.76 -3.65 -20.12
N GLU A 105 7.32 -2.85 -21.01
CA GLU A 105 8.62 -2.20 -20.84
C GLU A 105 8.57 -1.16 -19.70
N VAL A 106 7.51 -0.35 -19.65
CA VAL A 106 7.32 0.62 -18.55
C VAL A 106 7.05 -0.10 -17.24
N GLN A 107 6.20 -1.13 -17.25
CA GLN A 107 5.89 -1.93 -16.07
C GLN A 107 7.15 -2.58 -15.50
N GLN A 108 7.95 -3.24 -16.33
CA GLN A 108 9.18 -3.91 -15.91
C GLN A 108 10.21 -2.89 -15.40
N LYS A 109 10.37 -1.75 -16.07
CA LYS A 109 11.26 -0.70 -15.59
C LYS A 109 10.87 -0.19 -14.19
N LEU A 110 9.59 -0.01 -13.91
CA LEU A 110 9.14 0.41 -12.58
C LEU A 110 9.37 -0.69 -11.52
N ILE A 111 9.29 -1.97 -11.89
CA ILE A 111 9.62 -3.09 -11.00
C ILE A 111 11.14 -3.12 -10.71
N ASP A 112 11.95 -3.00 -11.74
CA ASP A 112 13.43 -3.02 -11.65
C ASP A 112 13.97 -1.83 -10.86
N ASP A 113 13.34 -0.66 -11.01
CA ASP A 113 13.66 0.54 -10.23
C ASP A 113 13.10 0.46 -8.77
N HIS A 114 12.56 -0.69 -8.34
CA HIS A 114 11.95 -0.95 -7.02
C HIS A 114 10.71 -0.08 -6.67
N PHE A 115 10.03 0.44 -7.68
CA PHE A 115 8.88 1.34 -7.51
C PHE A 115 7.54 0.64 -7.64
N LEU A 116 7.40 -0.36 -8.51
CA LEU A 116 6.15 -1.09 -8.71
C LEU A 116 6.15 -2.44 -7.99
N PHE A 117 4.99 -2.81 -7.48
CA PHE A 117 4.75 -4.11 -6.88
C PHE A 117 4.81 -5.23 -7.92
N LYS A 118 5.28 -6.41 -7.50
CA LYS A 118 5.35 -7.58 -8.38
C LYS A 118 3.95 -8.06 -8.76
N GLU A 119 3.76 -8.38 -10.03
CA GLU A 119 2.57 -9.06 -10.51
C GLU A 119 2.60 -10.54 -10.10
N GLY A 120 1.45 -11.11 -9.73
CA GLY A 120 1.31 -12.55 -9.51
C GLY A 120 1.88 -13.09 -8.20
N ASP A 121 1.76 -12.37 -7.08
CA ASP A 121 2.08 -12.95 -5.78
C ASP A 121 1.13 -14.13 -5.47
N ARG A 122 1.71 -15.33 -5.32
CA ARG A 122 0.95 -16.57 -5.09
C ARG A 122 0.05 -16.53 -3.85
N PHE A 123 0.42 -15.81 -2.81
CA PHE A 123 -0.36 -15.73 -1.57
C PHE A 123 -1.56 -14.79 -1.76
N LEU A 124 -1.38 -13.67 -2.46
CA LEU A 124 -2.48 -12.78 -2.81
C LEU A 124 -3.45 -13.44 -3.79
N GLN A 125 -2.94 -14.19 -4.77
CA GLN A 125 -3.76 -14.96 -5.70
C GLN A 125 -4.62 -16.00 -4.97
N ALA A 126 -4.01 -16.80 -4.08
CA ALA A 126 -4.72 -17.79 -3.29
C ALA A 126 -5.79 -17.17 -2.35
N ALA A 127 -5.58 -15.92 -1.91
CA ALA A 127 -6.55 -15.17 -1.12
C ALA A 127 -7.66 -14.52 -1.96
N ASN A 128 -7.73 -14.75 -3.28
CA ASN A 128 -8.63 -14.06 -4.22
C ASN A 128 -8.43 -12.52 -4.24
N ALA A 129 -7.23 -12.05 -3.89
CA ALA A 129 -6.92 -10.63 -3.80
C ALA A 129 -6.49 -9.99 -5.14
N CYS A 130 -6.28 -10.79 -6.19
CA CYS A 130 -5.84 -10.32 -7.51
C CYS A 130 -6.93 -10.40 -8.59
N ARG A 131 -8.21 -10.52 -8.20
CA ARG A 131 -9.32 -10.60 -9.17
C ARG A 131 -9.36 -9.35 -10.05
N PHE A 132 -9.74 -9.53 -11.32
CA PHE A 132 -9.86 -8.47 -12.34
C PHE A 132 -8.57 -7.74 -12.71
N TRP A 133 -7.40 -8.27 -12.35
CA TRP A 133 -6.13 -7.64 -12.69
C TRP A 133 -5.97 -7.39 -14.21
N PRO A 134 -5.49 -6.20 -14.66
CA PRO A 134 -4.98 -5.06 -13.90
C PRO A 134 -6.03 -3.94 -13.66
N SER A 135 -7.32 -4.23 -13.82
CA SER A 135 -8.41 -3.25 -13.71
C SER A 135 -8.43 -2.56 -12.34
N GLY A 136 -8.45 -1.22 -12.34
CA GLY A 136 -8.43 -0.40 -11.12
C GLY A 136 -7.10 -0.35 -10.38
N ARG A 137 -5.99 -0.86 -10.94
CA ARG A 137 -4.67 -0.83 -10.30
C ARG A 137 -3.81 0.25 -10.93
N GLY A 138 -2.98 0.88 -10.12
CA GLY A 138 -2.04 1.87 -10.62
C GLY A 138 -1.00 2.28 -9.59
N ILE A 139 -0.12 3.16 -10.04
CA ILE A 139 0.91 3.77 -9.21
C ILE A 139 0.92 5.26 -9.46
N PHE A 140 0.92 6.03 -8.38
CA PHE A 140 1.30 7.44 -8.43
C PHE A 140 2.74 7.59 -7.99
N HIS A 141 3.47 8.50 -8.62
CA HIS A 141 4.71 9.00 -8.05
C HIS A 141 4.98 10.44 -8.45
N ASN A 142 5.74 11.16 -7.61
CA ASN A 142 6.31 12.45 -7.98
C ASN A 142 7.45 12.27 -9.01
N ASP A 143 7.87 13.37 -9.64
CA ASP A 143 8.90 13.33 -10.70
C ASP A 143 10.24 12.79 -10.19
N ALA A 144 10.59 13.10 -8.94
CA ALA A 144 11.81 12.62 -8.28
C ALA A 144 11.73 11.15 -7.82
N LYS A 145 10.54 10.51 -7.91
CA LYS A 145 10.27 9.16 -7.43
C LYS A 145 10.67 8.91 -5.96
N THR A 146 10.49 9.93 -5.12
CA THR A 146 10.72 9.88 -3.67
C THR A 146 9.41 9.78 -2.88
N PHE A 147 8.27 10.05 -3.52
CA PHE A 147 6.93 9.87 -2.96
C PHE A 147 6.10 9.03 -3.94
N LEU A 148 5.59 7.89 -3.47
CA LEU A 148 4.85 6.94 -4.28
C LEU A 148 3.60 6.46 -3.55
N VAL A 149 2.53 6.21 -4.30
CA VAL A 149 1.29 5.59 -3.81
C VAL A 149 0.94 4.43 -4.73
N TRP A 150 0.81 3.23 -4.16
CA TRP A 150 0.24 2.08 -4.86
C TRP A 150 -1.27 2.08 -4.64
N CYS A 151 -2.03 1.87 -5.72
CA CYS A 151 -3.47 1.78 -5.67
C CYS A 151 -3.92 0.34 -5.99
N ASN A 152 -4.74 -0.23 -5.10
CA ASN A 152 -5.40 -1.53 -5.24
C ASN A 152 -4.46 -2.75 -5.45
N GLU A 153 -3.31 -2.76 -4.76
CA GLU A 153 -2.40 -3.91 -4.72
C GLU A 153 -2.88 -4.94 -3.68
N LYS A 154 -2.25 -4.96 -2.50
CA LYS A 154 -2.68 -5.72 -1.32
C LYS A 154 -3.68 -4.94 -0.49
N ASP A 155 -3.42 -3.65 -0.35
CA ASP A 155 -4.30 -2.66 0.26
C ASP A 155 -4.80 -1.70 -0.83
N GLN A 156 -5.76 -0.85 -0.46
CA GLN A 156 -6.52 0.00 -1.36
C GLN A 156 -5.70 1.19 -1.89
#